data_AF-A0A1F9RHI1-F1
#
_entry.id   AF-A0A1F9RHI1-F1
#
_cell.length_a   1.000
_cell.length_b   1.000
_cell.length_c   1.000
_cell.angle_alpha   90.00
_cell.angle_beta   90.00
_cell.angle_gamma   90.00
#
_symmetry.space_group_name_H-M   'P 1'
#
loop_
_entity.id
_entity.type
_entity.pdbx_description
1 polymer ?
#
loop_
_entity_poly.entity_id
_entity_poly.type
_entity_poly.pdbx_seq_one_letter_code
_entity_poly.pdbx_strand_id
1 'polypeptide(L)'
;MKTFVKISLWVLAVAALIAIPASEGRIFDSVKDMLGGGPPAEAALKDIAHSPAAEPLPVNKTALAPAVPEAQAEAAKEGFERGLKCFQDEKYSEAWKEWLAAEKLDPNNMDIRTGLKRLESISPKTRPE
;
A
#
# COMPACT_ATOMS: atom_id res chain seq x y z
N MET A 1 11.01 -61.02 9.08
CA MET A 1 9.60 -60.64 8.87
C MET A 1 9.51 -59.15 9.19
N LYS A 2 9.62 -58.29 8.18
CA LYS A 2 8.53 -57.70 7.37
C LYS A 2 7.88 -56.52 8.13
N THR A 3 7.99 -55.32 7.54
CA THR A 3 7.29 -54.04 7.81
C THR A 3 7.96 -52.88 8.59
N PHE A 4 9.27 -52.60 8.50
CA PHE A 4 9.79 -51.31 9.03
C PHE A 4 10.80 -50.53 8.16
N VAL A 5 11.12 -50.95 6.93
CA VAL A 5 12.07 -50.25 6.05
C VAL A 5 11.39 -49.20 5.14
N LYS A 6 10.35 -48.50 5.61
CA LYS A 6 9.63 -47.50 4.78
C LYS A 6 9.33 -46.16 5.45
N ILE A 7 9.76 -45.94 6.69
CA ILE A 7 9.45 -44.68 7.40
C ILE A 7 10.66 -43.72 7.45
N SER A 8 11.85 -44.14 7.03
CA SER A 8 13.05 -43.29 7.08
C SER A 8 13.45 -42.78 5.70
N LEU A 9 12.53 -42.14 4.98
CA LEU A 9 12.88 -41.41 3.74
C LEU A 9 11.93 -40.24 3.44
N TRP A 10 11.48 -39.48 4.45
CA TRP A 10 10.83 -38.18 4.21
C TRP A 10 11.31 -37.06 5.13
N VAL A 11 12.12 -37.35 6.14
CA VAL A 11 12.69 -36.31 7.04
C VAL A 11 13.90 -35.60 6.41
N LEU A 12 14.40 -36.07 5.26
CA LEU A 12 15.51 -35.43 4.53
C LEU A 12 15.08 -34.50 3.37
N ALA A 13 13.77 -34.29 3.16
CA ALA A 13 13.29 -33.33 2.14
C ALA A 13 12.89 -31.96 2.72
N VAL A 14 12.92 -31.79 4.05
CA VAL A 14 12.47 -30.54 4.71
C VAL A 14 13.64 -29.67 5.21
N ALA A 15 14.88 -30.19 5.18
CA ALA A 15 16.06 -29.46 5.66
C ALA A 15 16.95 -28.85 4.56
N ALA A 16 16.49 -28.79 3.30
CA ALA A 16 17.29 -28.32 2.17
C ALA A 16 16.55 -27.29 1.29
N LEU A 17 15.75 -26.41 1.89
CA LEU A 17 15.21 -25.23 1.20
C LEU A 17 15.34 -23.95 2.04
N ILE A 18 16.38 -23.87 2.86
CA ILE A 18 16.84 -22.62 3.49
C ILE A 18 18.34 -22.48 3.19
N ALA A 19 18.65 -22.33 1.92
CA ALA A 19 19.96 -21.86 1.46
C ALA A 19 19.74 -21.23 0.07
N ILE A 20 19.03 -20.11 0.03
CA ILE A 20 19.17 -19.19 -1.09
C ILE A 20 20.52 -18.51 -0.87
N PRO A 21 21.55 -18.77 -1.70
CA PRO A 21 22.72 -17.91 -1.70
C PRO A 21 22.20 -16.52 -2.07
N ALA A 22 22.50 -15.55 -1.22
CA ALA A 22 22.31 -14.13 -1.49
C ALA A 22 22.94 -13.80 -2.85
N SER A 23 22.16 -13.96 -3.90
CA SER A 23 22.43 -13.43 -5.23
C SER A 23 21.79 -12.05 -5.22
N GLU A 24 22.38 -11.18 -4.39
CA GLU A 24 22.13 -9.76 -4.45
C GLU A 24 22.46 -9.26 -5.86
N GLY A 25 21.62 -8.34 -6.37
CA GLY A 25 22.15 -7.27 -7.21
C GLY A 25 21.92 -7.33 -8.72
N ARG A 26 20.82 -7.90 -9.24
CA ARG A 26 20.42 -7.59 -10.63
C ARG A 26 18.96 -7.18 -10.85
N ILE A 27 18.03 -7.65 -10.02
CA ILE A 27 16.60 -7.35 -10.23
C ILE A 27 16.25 -5.94 -9.71
N PHE A 28 16.89 -5.49 -8.62
CA PHE A 28 16.69 -4.14 -8.07
C PHE A 28 17.51 -3.05 -8.78
N ASP A 29 18.60 -3.43 -9.47
CA ASP A 29 19.51 -2.50 -10.14
C ASP A 29 18.83 -1.84 -11.36
N SER A 30 18.10 -2.62 -12.18
CA SER A 30 17.40 -2.09 -13.36
C SER A 30 16.24 -1.14 -13.03
N VAL A 31 15.64 -1.23 -11.84
CA VAL A 31 14.59 -0.29 -11.41
C VAL A 31 15.19 1.01 -10.86
N LYS A 32 16.36 0.92 -10.23
CA LYS A 32 17.08 2.07 -9.70
C LYS A 32 17.74 2.90 -10.81
N ASP A 33 18.19 2.25 -11.88
CA ASP A 33 18.74 2.93 -13.07
C ASP A 33 17.68 3.76 -13.82
N MET A 34 16.42 3.28 -13.88
CA MET A 34 15.31 4.05 -14.46
C MET A 34 14.86 5.26 -13.62
N LEU A 35 15.20 5.31 -12.32
CA LEU A 35 14.90 6.42 -11.42
C LEU A 35 16.14 7.31 -11.15
N GLY A 36 17.30 6.94 -11.71
CA GLY A 36 18.61 7.53 -11.44
C GLY A 36 19.04 8.59 -12.47
N GLY A 37 18.17 9.54 -12.78
CA GLY A 37 18.55 10.71 -13.59
C GLY A 37 19.27 11.78 -12.77
N GLY A 38 20.60 11.70 -12.68
CA GLY A 38 21.52 12.84 -12.49
C GLY A 38 21.73 13.40 -11.06
N PRO A 39 22.95 13.88 -10.72
CA PRO A 39 23.28 14.42 -9.40
C PRO A 39 22.62 15.78 -9.10
N PRO A 40 22.46 16.12 -7.80
CA PRO A 40 21.99 17.42 -7.35
C PRO A 40 23.02 18.49 -7.75
N ALA A 41 22.57 19.54 -8.43
CA ALA A 41 23.37 20.74 -8.59
C ALA A 41 23.52 21.41 -7.20
N GLU A 42 24.56 21.02 -6.48
CA GLU A 42 25.16 21.86 -5.45
C GLU A 42 25.71 23.13 -6.11
N ALA A 43 24.96 24.23 -5.99
CA ALA A 43 25.53 25.57 -6.01
C ALA A 43 24.61 26.51 -5.21
N ALA A 44 25.24 27.27 -4.31
CA ALA A 44 24.68 28.39 -3.52
C ALA A 44 23.87 28.03 -2.27
N LEU A 45 24.53 27.33 -1.34
CA LEU A 45 24.27 27.44 0.09
C LEU A 45 24.89 28.79 0.57
N LYS A 46 24.10 29.87 0.52
CA LYS A 46 24.22 31.17 1.22
C LYS A 46 23.11 32.07 0.66
N ASP A 47 22.42 32.82 1.52
CA ASP A 47 21.26 33.69 1.22
C ASP A 47 19.89 33.00 1.11
N ILE A 48 19.38 32.51 2.25
CA ILE A 48 17.93 32.49 2.50
C ILE A 48 17.66 33.37 3.72
N ALA A 49 18.02 34.64 3.58
CA ALA A 49 17.33 35.69 4.30
C ALA A 49 15.91 35.78 3.72
N HIS A 50 14.91 35.61 4.58
CA HIS A 50 13.51 36.03 4.38
C HIS A 50 12.85 35.71 3.03
N SER A 51 11.93 34.74 3.01
CA SER A 51 10.70 34.96 2.25
C SER A 51 9.50 34.22 2.81
N PRO A 52 8.31 34.85 2.73
CA PRO A 52 7.24 34.72 3.68
C PRO A 52 6.13 33.80 3.16
N ALA A 53 5.15 33.59 4.03
CA ALA A 53 3.86 33.01 3.70
C ALA A 53 3.24 33.56 2.40
N ALA A 54 2.52 32.67 1.71
CA ALA A 54 1.61 32.90 0.59
C ALA A 54 2.26 33.36 -0.73
N GLU A 55 2.10 32.55 -1.79
CA GLU A 55 1.04 32.78 -2.79
C GLU A 55 0.92 31.57 -3.75
N PRO A 56 -0.29 31.32 -4.29
CA PRO A 56 -0.71 30.04 -4.85
C PRO A 56 -0.37 29.89 -6.34
N LEU A 57 -0.11 28.66 -6.78
CA LEU A 57 0.09 28.35 -8.20
C LEU A 57 -1.24 28.48 -8.98
N PRO A 58 -1.27 29.14 -10.15
CA PRO A 58 -2.48 29.31 -10.95
C PRO A 58 -2.70 28.06 -11.81
N VAL A 59 -3.73 27.27 -11.48
CA VAL A 59 -4.19 26.17 -12.35
C VAL A 59 -5.62 26.47 -12.80
N ASN A 60 -5.72 27.04 -14.00
CA ASN A 60 -6.96 27.05 -14.77
C ASN A 60 -7.27 25.61 -15.20
N LYS A 61 -8.21 24.94 -14.52
CA LYS A 61 -8.83 23.68 -14.98
C LYS A 61 -10.33 23.72 -14.69
N THR A 62 -11.09 23.96 -15.74
CA THR A 62 -12.36 23.32 -16.08
C THR A 62 -12.90 22.34 -15.03
N ALA A 63 -14.02 22.70 -14.42
CA ALA A 63 -14.91 21.85 -13.61
C ALA A 63 -14.19 21.01 -12.54
N LEU A 64 -13.72 21.69 -11.49
CA LEU A 64 -13.29 21.04 -10.26
C LEU A 64 -14.49 20.29 -9.66
N ALA A 65 -14.45 18.95 -9.65
CA ALA A 65 -15.30 18.16 -8.79
C ALA A 65 -15.27 18.76 -7.37
N PRO A 66 -16.38 18.72 -6.60
CA PRO A 66 -16.41 19.35 -5.28
C PRO A 66 -15.23 18.85 -4.46
N ALA A 67 -14.33 19.77 -4.11
CA ALA A 67 -13.15 19.44 -3.33
C ALA A 67 -13.62 18.91 -1.98
N VAL A 68 -13.29 17.65 -1.67
CA VAL A 68 -13.52 17.08 -0.34
C VAL A 68 -12.74 17.94 0.65
N PRO A 69 -13.36 18.49 1.69
CA PRO A 69 -12.67 19.19 2.76
C PRO A 69 -11.47 18.39 3.27
N GLU A 70 -10.32 19.04 3.44
CA GLU A 70 -9.06 18.38 3.81
C GLU A 70 -9.19 17.48 5.05
N ALA A 71 -9.94 17.93 6.05
CA ALA A 71 -10.25 17.15 7.25
C ALA A 71 -11.01 15.83 6.97
N GLN A 72 -11.88 15.81 5.96
CA GLN A 72 -12.58 14.58 5.56
C GLN A 72 -11.65 13.63 4.79
N ALA A 73 -10.73 14.16 3.98
CA ALA A 73 -9.71 13.35 3.32
C ALA A 73 -8.74 12.71 4.33
N GLU A 74 -8.34 13.44 5.36
CA GLU A 74 -7.52 12.92 6.45
C GLU A 74 -8.27 11.84 7.25
N ALA A 75 -9.52 12.09 7.64
CA ALA A 75 -10.35 11.09 8.32
C ALA A 75 -10.63 9.85 7.45
N ALA A 76 -10.76 10.01 6.13
CA ALA A 76 -10.86 8.88 5.20
C ALA A 76 -9.58 8.05 5.17
N LYS A 77 -8.41 8.70 5.21
CA LYS A 77 -7.11 8.03 5.28
C LYS A 77 -6.98 7.19 6.56
N GLU A 78 -7.36 7.73 7.71
CA GLU A 78 -7.36 6.96 8.97
C GLU A 78 -8.31 5.76 8.90
N GLY A 79 -9.50 5.94 8.32
CA GLY A 79 -10.45 4.84 8.10
C GLY A 79 -9.90 3.76 7.17
N PHE A 80 -9.15 4.16 6.14
CA PHE A 80 -8.45 3.23 5.26
C PHE A 80 -7.42 2.40 6.04
N GLU A 81 -6.58 3.04 6.86
CA GLU A 81 -5.56 2.36 7.65
C GLU A 81 -6.17 1.38 8.67
N ARG A 82 -7.26 1.77 9.34
CA ARG A 82 -8.01 0.86 10.24
C ARG A 82 -8.56 -0.35 9.50
N GLY A 83 -9.21 -0.15 8.36
CA GLY A 83 -9.72 -1.25 7.54
C GLY A 83 -8.61 -2.14 7.00
N LEU A 84 -7.44 -1.58 6.67
CA LEU A 84 -6.27 -2.33 6.24
C LEU A 84 -5.74 -3.26 7.35
N LYS A 85 -5.73 -2.79 8.59
CA LYS A 85 -5.38 -3.63 9.74
C LYS A 85 -6.36 -4.80 9.90
N CYS A 86 -7.67 -4.52 9.86
CA CYS A 86 -8.69 -5.57 9.90
C CYS A 86 -8.56 -6.56 8.72
N PHE A 87 -8.20 -6.07 7.53
CA PHE A 87 -7.99 -6.89 6.35
C PHE A 87 -6.81 -7.84 6.51
N GLN A 88 -5.70 -7.38 7.10
CA GLN A 88 -4.52 -8.20 7.40
C GLN A 88 -4.82 -9.26 8.49
N ASP A 89 -5.67 -8.92 9.45
CA ASP A 89 -6.14 -9.83 10.50
C ASP A 89 -7.26 -10.80 10.01
N GLU A 90 -7.55 -10.84 8.70
CA GLU A 90 -8.63 -11.63 8.07
C GLU A 90 -10.05 -11.29 8.58
N LYS A 91 -10.21 -10.17 9.29
CA LYS A 91 -11.49 -9.65 9.79
C LYS A 91 -12.21 -8.87 8.69
N TYR A 92 -12.59 -9.58 7.62
CA TYR A 92 -13.14 -8.97 6.40
C TYR A 92 -14.44 -8.20 6.60
N SER A 93 -15.29 -8.59 7.56
CA SER A 93 -16.53 -7.86 7.89
C SER A 93 -16.24 -6.51 8.56
N GLU A 94 -15.23 -6.45 9.43
CA GLU A 94 -14.80 -5.20 10.08
C GLU A 94 -14.09 -4.29 9.07
N ALA A 95 -13.19 -4.86 8.25
CA ALA A 95 -12.52 -4.14 7.18
C ALA A 95 -13.52 -3.46 6.23
N TRP A 96 -14.59 -4.19 5.86
CA TRP A 96 -15.66 -3.65 5.03
C TRP A 96 -16.32 -2.42 5.68
N LYS A 97 -16.65 -2.48 6.97
CA LYS A 97 -17.30 -1.38 7.68
C LYS A 97 -16.40 -0.14 7.75
N GLU A 98 -15.14 -0.32 8.08
CA GLU A 98 -14.16 0.79 8.15
C GLU A 98 -13.95 1.45 6.78
N TRP A 99 -13.76 0.66 5.73
CA TRP A 99 -13.59 1.19 4.37
C TRP A 99 -14.87 1.81 3.81
N LEU A 100 -16.05 1.26 4.12
CA LEU A 100 -17.32 1.88 3.74
C LEU A 100 -17.55 3.22 4.47
N ALA A 101 -17.15 3.33 5.74
CA ALA A 101 -17.21 4.59 6.47
C ALA A 101 -16.23 5.62 5.86
N ALA A 102 -15.04 5.19 5.49
CA ALA A 102 -14.04 6.03 4.82
C ALA A 102 -14.48 6.49 3.42
N GLU A 103 -15.15 5.62 2.65
CA GLU A 103 -15.72 5.96 1.33
C GLU A 103 -16.76 7.08 1.42
N LYS A 104 -17.53 7.15 2.50
CA LYS A 104 -18.50 8.24 2.70
C LYS A 104 -17.83 9.60 2.94
N LEU A 105 -16.61 9.59 3.48
CA LEU A 105 -15.83 10.81 3.75
C LEU A 105 -15.10 11.28 2.50
N ASP A 106 -14.48 10.35 1.76
CA ASP A 106 -13.86 10.63 0.47
C ASP A 106 -14.27 9.56 -0.58
N PRO A 107 -15.37 9.80 -1.31
CA PRO A 107 -15.85 8.88 -2.35
C PRO A 107 -14.91 8.76 -3.54
N ASN A 108 -13.96 9.71 -3.69
CA ASN A 108 -13.02 9.75 -4.81
C ASN A 108 -11.72 9.01 -4.51
N ASN A 109 -11.51 8.57 -3.27
CA ASN A 109 -10.33 7.84 -2.85
C ASN A 109 -10.23 6.48 -3.57
N MET A 110 -9.15 6.29 -4.33
CA MET A 110 -8.96 5.07 -5.12
C MET A 110 -8.55 3.86 -4.29
N ASP A 111 -7.85 4.06 -3.18
CA ASP A 111 -7.35 2.99 -2.33
C ASP A 111 -8.51 2.30 -1.62
N ILE A 112 -9.47 3.08 -1.11
CA ILE A 112 -10.69 2.58 -0.46
C ILE A 112 -11.53 1.74 -1.44
N ARG A 113 -11.78 2.25 -2.65
CA ARG A 113 -12.54 1.51 -3.69
C ARG A 113 -11.85 0.22 -4.10
N THR A 114 -10.52 0.26 -4.22
CA THR A 114 -9.72 -0.93 -4.55
C THR A 114 -9.79 -1.97 -3.42
N GLY A 115 -9.71 -1.52 -2.17
CA GLY A 115 -9.88 -2.36 -0.99
C GLY A 115 -11.25 -3.05 -0.95
N LEU A 116 -12.33 -2.29 -1.11
CA LEU A 116 -13.69 -2.82 -1.14
C LEU A 116 -13.87 -3.86 -2.25
N LYS A 117 -13.42 -3.58 -3.48
CA LYS A 117 -13.47 -4.55 -4.59
C LYS A 117 -12.69 -5.83 -4.29
N ARG A 118 -11.54 -5.72 -3.61
CA ARG A 118 -10.76 -6.88 -3.18
C ARG A 118 -11.51 -7.71 -2.13
N LEU A 119 -12.17 -7.06 -1.17
CA LEU A 119 -13.01 -7.75 -0.19
C LEU A 119 -14.16 -8.51 -0.85
N GLU A 120 -14.83 -7.94 -1.85
CA GLU A 120 -15.88 -8.63 -2.60
C GLU A 120 -15.37 -9.91 -3.27
N SER A 121 -14.13 -9.89 -3.74
CA SER A 121 -13.50 -11.03 -4.42
C SER A 121 -13.10 -12.14 -3.43
N ILE A 122 -12.71 -11.78 -2.20
CA ILE A 122 -12.26 -12.74 -1.18
C ILE A 122 -13.44 -13.34 -0.43
N SER A 123 -14.40 -12.50 -0.04
CA SER A 123 -15.52 -12.92 0.78
C SER A 123 -16.81 -12.27 0.30
N PRO A 124 -17.46 -12.83 -0.73
CA PRO A 124 -18.68 -12.24 -1.30
C PRO A 124 -19.86 -12.18 -0.31
N LYS A 125 -19.78 -12.85 0.84
CA LYS A 125 -20.78 -12.83 1.91
C LYS A 125 -20.57 -11.72 2.96
N THR A 126 -19.52 -10.89 2.86
CA THR A 126 -19.25 -9.85 3.87
C THR A 126 -20.05 -8.57 3.66
N ARG A 127 -20.75 -8.42 2.53
CA ARG A 127 -21.73 -7.36 2.32
C ARG A 127 -22.93 -7.64 3.24
N PRO A 128 -23.21 -6.81 4.26
CA PRO A 128 -24.45 -6.95 5.01
C PRO A 128 -25.65 -6.71 4.08
N GLU A 129 -26.65 -7.57 4.21
CA GLU A 129 -27.94 -7.52 3.47
C GLU A 129 -28.69 -6.21 3.72
#